data_AF-A0A8K0R2T0-F1
#
_entry.id   AF-A0A8K0R2T0-F1
#
_cell.length_a   1.000
_cell.length_b   1.000
_cell.length_c   1.000
_cell.angle_alpha   90.00
_cell.angle_beta   90.00
_cell.angle_gamma   90.00
#
_symmetry.space_group_name_H-M   'P 1'
#
loop_
_entity.id
_entity.type
_entity.pdbx_description
1 polymer ?
#
loop_
_entity_poly.entity_id
_entity_poly.type
_entity_poly.pdbx_seq_one_letter_code
_entity_poly.pdbx_strand_id
1 'polypeptide(L)'
;MSASLKVHIYIDNSNLFIQGGKTYSSDSSQAPVSDLSWRYDISLLIDVLTSYSSLDFDSSTNVAVDTDLYGSTPPPTDIWAAFGKPNIKVHTFSRSTWTGKEKQVDTRMVADMTKQAVKDEMTGVKSEFIVVTGDEDLLPAVENINESAFRAHVWSWKMSFSKAFQPQFDTNGRQVLYVYELDKYKDKITYRKTEVRPCDWGLYCHRNVECRLFHSPEDLRYFISHGGNKQLRKYAACHYGGCCTNRV
;
A
#
# COMPACT_ATOMS: atom_id res chain seq x y z
N MET A 1 -29.86 23.23 3.46
CA MET A 1 -28.85 22.24 3.88
C MET A 1 -27.71 22.36 2.89
N SER A 2 -26.47 22.62 3.32
CA SER A 2 -25.35 22.61 2.37
C SER A 2 -25.18 21.19 1.81
N ALA A 3 -24.96 21.06 0.51
CA ALA A 3 -24.67 19.77 -0.08
C ALA A 3 -23.37 19.23 0.54
N SER A 4 -23.37 17.95 0.90
CA SER A 4 -22.17 17.28 1.42
C SER A 4 -21.76 16.19 0.46
N LEU A 5 -20.48 16.18 0.10
CA LEU A 5 -19.87 15.11 -0.67
C LEU A 5 -19.10 14.21 0.30
N LYS A 6 -19.22 12.90 0.10
CA LYS A 6 -18.40 11.92 0.79
C LYS A 6 -17.35 11.34 -0.14
N VAL A 7 -16.08 11.39 0.26
CA VAL A 7 -14.97 10.81 -0.48
C VAL A 7 -14.49 9.58 0.27
N HIS A 8 -14.51 8.44 -0.39
CA HIS A 8 -14.03 7.18 0.12
C HIS A 8 -12.69 6.84 -0.52
N ILE A 9 -11.63 6.73 0.29
CA ILE A 9 -10.28 6.41 -0.17
C ILE A 9 -9.92 4.99 0.24
N TYR A 10 -9.60 4.13 -0.71
CA TYR A 10 -9.15 2.76 -0.49
C TYR A 10 -7.69 2.63 -0.93
N ILE A 11 -6.81 2.25 -0.02
CA ILE A 11 -5.37 2.20 -0.29
C ILE A 11 -4.86 0.77 -0.16
N ASP A 12 -4.36 0.21 -1.26
CA ASP A 12 -3.55 -1.00 -1.22
C ASP A 12 -2.11 -0.62 -0.84
N ASN A 13 -1.79 -0.80 0.44
CA ASN A 13 -0.47 -0.49 0.96
C ASN A 13 0.62 -1.37 0.34
N SER A 14 0.30 -2.60 -0.06
CA SER A 14 1.29 -3.51 -0.64
C SER A 14 1.73 -2.98 -2.00
N ASN A 15 0.78 -2.58 -2.85
CA ASN A 15 1.07 -1.98 -4.14
C ASN A 15 1.79 -0.64 -3.96
N LEU A 16 1.27 0.25 -3.10
CA LEU A 16 1.86 1.56 -2.85
C LEU A 16 3.30 1.48 -2.32
N PHE A 17 3.55 0.64 -1.30
CA PHE A 17 4.84 0.58 -0.62
C PHE A 17 5.88 -0.21 -1.41
N ILE A 18 5.54 -1.40 -1.91
CA ILE A 18 6.48 -2.26 -2.64
C ILE A 18 6.89 -1.59 -3.95
N GLN A 19 5.94 -0.99 -4.67
CA GLN A 19 6.23 -0.36 -5.95
C GLN A 19 6.88 1.01 -5.77
N GLY A 20 6.47 1.78 -4.75
CA GLY A 20 7.12 3.05 -4.41
C GLY A 20 8.61 2.89 -4.11
N GLY A 21 8.98 1.89 -3.31
CA GLY A 21 10.39 1.57 -3.02
C GLY A 21 11.19 1.12 -4.25
N LYS A 22 10.55 0.49 -5.24
CA LYS A 22 11.19 0.14 -6.53
C LYS A 22 11.38 1.37 -7.41
N THR A 23 10.39 2.24 -7.52
CA THR A 23 10.44 3.49 -8.30
C THR A 23 11.58 4.42 -7.84
N TYR A 24 11.96 4.35 -6.56
CA TYR A 24 13.01 5.18 -5.94
C TYR A 24 14.40 4.57 -5.87
N SER A 25 14.56 3.30 -6.23
CA SER A 25 15.89 2.65 -6.23
C SER A 25 16.69 3.12 -7.44
N SER A 26 17.81 3.79 -7.20
CA SER A 26 18.63 4.47 -8.23
C SER A 26 19.42 3.53 -9.15
N ASP A 27 19.41 2.22 -8.90
CA ASP A 27 20.14 1.23 -9.71
C ASP A 27 19.17 0.24 -10.38
N SER A 28 18.94 0.45 -11.68
CA SER A 28 18.10 -0.38 -12.54
C SER A 28 18.71 -1.74 -12.92
N SER A 29 19.81 -2.15 -12.28
CA SER A 29 20.62 -3.30 -12.70
C SER A 29 20.80 -4.42 -11.67
N GLN A 30 20.24 -4.29 -10.47
CA GLN A 30 20.24 -5.38 -9.48
C GLN A 30 18.83 -5.61 -8.93
N ALA A 31 18.51 -6.89 -8.68
CA ALA A 31 17.20 -7.39 -8.26
C ALA A 31 16.56 -6.52 -7.14
N PRO A 32 15.22 -6.41 -7.10
CA PRO A 32 14.52 -5.31 -6.45
C PRO A 32 14.55 -5.45 -4.92
N VAL A 33 15.62 -5.00 -4.30
CA VAL A 33 15.60 -4.64 -2.89
C VAL A 33 15.05 -3.23 -2.84
N SER A 34 13.73 -3.13 -2.67
CA SER A 34 13.04 -1.86 -2.40
C SER A 34 13.86 -1.05 -1.40
N ASP A 35 14.16 0.21 -1.72
CA ASP A 35 14.90 1.09 -0.82
C ASP A 35 14.25 1.09 0.57
N LEU A 36 14.96 0.50 1.52
CA LEU A 36 14.44 0.23 2.87
C LEU A 36 14.22 1.50 3.68
N SER A 37 14.89 2.60 3.28
CA SER A 37 14.71 3.94 3.85
C SER A 37 13.49 4.65 3.30
N TRP A 38 12.96 4.22 2.14
CA TRP A 38 11.84 4.87 1.51
C TRP A 38 10.57 4.72 2.35
N ARG A 39 9.89 5.84 2.56
CA ARG A 39 8.62 5.94 3.27
C ARG A 39 7.72 6.92 2.54
N TYR A 40 6.43 6.85 2.85
CA TYR A 40 5.47 7.87 2.45
C TYR A 40 4.70 8.38 3.68
N ASP A 41 4.23 9.61 3.62
CA ASP A 41 3.34 10.20 4.60
C ASP A 41 1.89 10.05 4.12
N ILE A 42 1.08 9.35 4.91
CA ILE A 42 -0.32 9.06 4.55
C ILE A 42 -1.20 10.32 4.54
N SER A 43 -0.92 11.32 5.36
CA SER A 43 -1.68 12.58 5.34
C SER A 43 -1.38 13.36 4.07
N LEU A 44 -0.10 13.50 3.71
CA LEU A 44 0.28 14.19 2.48
C LEU A 44 -0.22 13.43 1.24
N LEU A 45 -0.27 12.09 1.30
CA LEU A 45 -0.91 11.29 0.27
C LEU A 45 -2.40 11.62 0.15
N ILE A 46 -3.16 11.58 1.24
CA ILE A 46 -4.59 11.93 1.22
C ILE A 46 -4.80 13.34 0.65
N ASP A 47 -4.01 14.32 1.09
CA ASP A 47 -4.08 15.70 0.59
C ASP A 47 -3.86 15.77 -0.92
N VAL A 48 -2.87 15.02 -1.44
CA VAL A 48 -2.63 14.92 -2.89
C VAL A 48 -3.81 14.28 -3.61
N LEU A 49 -4.31 13.15 -3.10
CA LEU A 49 -5.42 12.42 -3.71
C LEU A 49 -6.66 13.30 -3.82
N THR A 50 -7.03 14.03 -2.76
CA THR A 50 -8.22 14.87 -2.76
C THR A 50 -8.03 16.17 -3.53
N SER A 51 -6.83 16.76 -3.53
CA SER A 51 -6.57 18.04 -4.20
C SER A 51 -6.37 17.92 -5.71
N TYR A 52 -5.91 16.76 -6.18
CA TYR A 52 -5.56 16.55 -7.59
C TYR A 52 -6.48 15.54 -8.31
N SER A 53 -7.44 14.95 -7.60
CA SER A 53 -8.54 14.24 -8.26
C SER A 53 -9.58 15.23 -8.77
N SER A 54 -10.18 14.94 -9.92
CA SER A 54 -11.20 15.77 -10.57
C SER A 54 -12.57 15.58 -9.91
N LEU A 55 -12.63 15.79 -8.59
CA LEU A 55 -13.82 15.62 -7.75
C LEU A 55 -14.91 16.65 -8.10
N ASP A 56 -16.18 16.26 -7.98
CA ASP A 56 -17.39 16.92 -8.46
C ASP A 56 -18.06 17.61 -7.28
N PHE A 57 -17.38 18.64 -6.82
CA PHE A 57 -17.87 19.54 -5.79
C PHE A 57 -17.48 20.99 -6.10
N ASP A 58 -18.27 21.91 -5.57
CA ASP A 58 -17.97 23.35 -5.61
C ASP A 58 -17.30 23.80 -4.31
N SER A 59 -16.78 25.03 -4.29
CA SER A 59 -16.11 25.60 -3.11
C SER A 59 -17.00 25.74 -1.87
N SER A 60 -18.32 25.57 -2.00
CA SER A 60 -19.28 25.64 -0.89
C SER A 60 -19.69 24.27 -0.33
N THR A 61 -19.29 23.19 -1.01
CA THR A 61 -19.62 21.81 -0.65
C THR A 61 -18.78 21.36 0.53
N ASN A 62 -19.43 20.80 1.56
CA ASN A 62 -18.71 20.19 2.67
C ASN A 62 -18.22 18.79 2.28
N VAL A 63 -16.91 18.57 2.28
CA VAL A 63 -16.29 17.30 1.88
C VAL A 63 -15.88 16.51 3.11
N ALA A 64 -16.50 15.34 3.31
CA ALA A 64 -16.09 14.38 4.31
C ALA A 64 -15.20 13.31 3.66
N VAL A 65 -14.04 13.01 4.26
CA VAL A 65 -13.08 12.04 3.72
C VAL A 65 -12.91 10.88 4.69
N ASP A 66 -13.27 9.69 4.26
CA ASP A 66 -13.03 8.42 4.97
C ASP A 66 -11.96 7.62 4.22
N THR A 67 -10.92 7.19 4.91
CA THR A 67 -9.82 6.42 4.31
C THR A 67 -9.71 5.05 4.94
N ASP A 68 -9.68 4.01 4.10
CA ASP A 68 -9.43 2.63 4.46
C ASP A 68 -8.08 2.18 3.86
N LEU A 69 -7.13 1.85 4.73
CA LEU A 69 -5.79 1.37 4.36
C LEU A 69 -5.70 -0.14 4.55
N TYR A 70 -5.31 -0.88 3.52
CA TYR A 70 -5.27 -2.34 3.52
C TYR A 70 -3.84 -2.84 3.34
N GLY A 71 -3.48 -3.88 4.08
CA GLY A 71 -2.22 -4.61 3.85
C GLY A 71 -2.00 -5.78 4.80
N SER A 72 -0.97 -6.56 4.52
CA SER A 72 -0.51 -7.63 5.42
C SER A 72 0.15 -7.13 6.70
N THR A 73 0.01 -7.89 7.78
CA THR A 73 0.96 -7.92 8.90
C THR A 73 2.17 -8.80 8.51
N PRO A 74 3.49 -8.63 8.88
CA PRO A 74 4.26 -7.71 9.80
C PRO A 74 5.61 -7.17 9.17
N PRO A 75 6.64 -6.52 9.82
CA PRO A 75 6.99 -6.21 11.24
C PRO A 75 6.87 -4.68 11.56
N PRO A 76 7.41 -4.12 12.67
CA PRO A 76 7.04 -2.80 13.17
C PRO A 76 7.62 -1.69 12.29
N THR A 77 6.81 -1.10 11.42
CA THR A 77 7.19 0.08 10.62
C THR A 77 6.07 1.09 10.51
N ASP A 78 6.43 2.31 10.11
CA ASP A 78 5.73 3.59 10.27
C ASP A 78 4.28 3.68 9.71
N ILE A 79 3.74 2.62 9.09
CA ILE A 79 2.31 2.48 8.73
C ILE A 79 1.42 2.68 9.98
N TRP A 80 1.94 2.38 11.17
CA TRP A 80 1.27 2.62 12.45
C TRP A 80 1.04 4.10 12.79
N ALA A 81 1.69 5.06 12.11
CA ALA A 81 1.38 6.48 12.26
C ALA A 81 -0.07 6.83 11.86
N ALA A 82 -0.72 5.96 11.08
CA ALA A 82 -2.14 6.06 10.75
C ALA A 82 -3.07 5.61 11.88
N PHE A 83 -2.61 4.75 12.82
CA PHE A 83 -3.47 4.10 13.84
C PHE A 83 -4.04 5.03 14.93
N GLY A 84 -3.83 6.35 14.81
CA GLY A 84 -4.44 7.35 15.69
C GLY A 84 -5.23 8.43 14.97
N LYS A 85 -5.36 8.36 13.63
CA LYS A 85 -6.07 9.39 12.86
C LYS A 85 -7.56 9.03 12.74
N PRO A 86 -8.49 9.90 13.17
CA PRO A 86 -9.90 9.54 13.32
C PRO A 86 -10.61 9.17 12.00
N ASN A 87 -10.07 9.60 10.86
CA ASN A 87 -10.62 9.35 9.54
C ASN A 87 -9.83 8.30 8.73
N ILE A 88 -8.90 7.57 9.38
CA ILE A 88 -8.14 6.50 8.73
C ILE A 88 -8.39 5.19 9.48
N LYS A 89 -9.01 4.24 8.80
CA LYS A 89 -9.19 2.88 9.26
C LYS A 89 -8.16 1.97 8.64
N VAL A 90 -7.42 1.23 9.45
CA VAL A 90 -6.41 0.29 8.96
C VAL A 90 -6.92 -1.14 9.09
N HIS A 91 -6.84 -1.88 7.99
CA HIS A 91 -7.20 -3.29 7.89
C HIS A 91 -5.95 -4.13 7.66
N THR A 92 -5.58 -4.91 8.67
CA THR A 92 -4.41 -5.80 8.61
C THR A 92 -4.83 -7.25 8.46
N PHE A 93 -4.23 -7.96 7.51
CA PHE A 93 -4.50 -9.38 7.27
C PHE A 93 -3.27 -10.23 7.53
N SER A 94 -3.46 -11.42 8.10
CA SER A 94 -2.39 -12.39 8.24
C SER A 94 -2.09 -13.03 6.88
N ARG A 95 -0.80 -13.20 6.55
CA ARG A 95 -0.40 -13.96 5.36
C ARG A 95 -0.68 -15.45 5.55
N SER A 96 -1.07 -16.13 4.47
CA SER A 96 -1.23 -17.59 4.47
C SER A 96 0.08 -18.27 4.86
N THR A 97 0.06 -19.07 5.92
CA THR A 97 1.22 -19.84 6.40
C THR A 97 1.63 -20.95 5.44
N TRP A 98 0.71 -21.42 4.58
CA TRP A 98 0.93 -22.56 3.67
C TRP A 98 1.48 -22.14 2.30
N THR A 99 1.07 -20.98 1.78
CA THR A 99 1.47 -20.52 0.43
C THR A 99 2.37 -19.31 0.45
N GLY A 100 2.54 -18.64 1.59
CA GLY A 100 3.26 -17.37 1.71
C GLY A 100 2.61 -16.20 0.95
N LYS A 101 1.49 -16.44 0.27
CA LYS A 101 0.73 -15.43 -0.49
C LYS A 101 -0.28 -14.73 0.41
N GLU A 102 -0.37 -13.43 0.22
CA GLU A 102 -1.42 -12.55 0.71
C GLU A 102 -2.72 -13.01 0.04
N LYS A 103 -3.68 -13.55 0.81
CA LYS A 103 -4.83 -14.28 0.23
C LYS A 103 -6.18 -13.60 0.46
N GLN A 104 -6.20 -12.37 1.00
CA GLN A 104 -7.46 -11.75 1.43
C GLN A 104 -7.53 -10.22 1.29
N VAL A 105 -6.44 -9.52 1.01
CA VAL A 105 -6.47 -8.05 0.89
C VAL A 105 -7.34 -7.65 -0.29
N ASP A 106 -7.04 -8.15 -1.49
CA ASP A 106 -7.75 -7.76 -2.72
C ASP A 106 -9.24 -8.12 -2.62
N THR A 107 -9.53 -9.36 -2.22
CA THR A 107 -10.92 -9.81 -2.01
C THR A 107 -11.66 -8.95 -1.00
N ARG A 108 -11.01 -8.53 0.09
CA ARG A 108 -11.66 -7.71 1.11
C ARG A 108 -11.84 -6.27 0.63
N MET A 109 -10.86 -5.71 -0.07
CA MET A 109 -10.97 -4.39 -0.69
C MET A 109 -12.12 -4.35 -1.69
N VAL A 110 -12.23 -5.35 -2.57
CA VAL A 110 -13.36 -5.49 -3.50
C VAL A 110 -14.68 -5.51 -2.74
N ALA A 111 -14.80 -6.38 -1.73
CA ALA A 111 -16.03 -6.52 -0.96
C ALA A 111 -16.43 -5.22 -0.23
N ASP A 112 -15.48 -4.52 0.40
CA ASP A 112 -15.74 -3.29 1.14
C ASP A 112 -16.10 -2.13 0.19
N MET A 113 -15.41 -1.98 -0.95
CA MET A 113 -15.73 -0.98 -1.97
C MET A 113 -17.13 -1.20 -2.56
N THR A 114 -17.43 -2.41 -3.02
CA THR A 114 -18.76 -2.74 -3.59
C THR A 114 -19.86 -2.54 -2.56
N LYS A 115 -19.65 -2.99 -1.31
CA LYS A 115 -20.62 -2.80 -0.23
C LYS A 115 -20.86 -1.31 0.06
N GLN A 116 -19.82 -0.49 0.07
CA GLN A 116 -19.95 0.94 0.33
C GLN A 116 -20.66 1.65 -0.82
N ALA A 117 -20.35 1.32 -2.08
CA ALA A 117 -21.04 1.85 -3.26
C ALA A 117 -22.55 1.56 -3.20
N VAL A 118 -22.93 0.29 -3.02
CA VAL A 118 -24.36 -0.10 -2.90
C VAL A 118 -25.03 0.62 -1.74
N LYS A 119 -24.35 0.73 -0.59
CA LYS A 119 -24.91 1.44 0.56
C LYS A 119 -25.18 2.91 0.27
N ASP A 120 -24.23 3.60 -0.35
CA ASP A 120 -24.36 5.04 -0.64
C ASP A 120 -25.43 5.29 -1.70
N GLU A 121 -25.53 4.41 -2.70
CA GLU A 121 -26.61 4.42 -3.69
C GLU A 121 -27.97 4.27 -3.00
N MET A 122 -28.15 3.23 -2.18
CA MET A 122 -29.39 2.97 -1.46
C MET A 122 -29.79 4.09 -0.50
N THR A 123 -28.81 4.82 0.03
CA THR A 123 -29.05 5.90 0.99
C THR A 123 -29.06 7.29 0.36
N GLY A 124 -28.83 7.40 -0.96
CA GLY A 124 -28.78 8.66 -1.69
C GLY A 124 -27.63 9.57 -1.27
N VAL A 125 -26.56 9.02 -0.69
CA VAL A 125 -25.36 9.80 -0.32
C VAL A 125 -24.58 10.11 -1.58
N LYS A 126 -24.29 11.40 -1.83
CA LYS A 126 -23.39 11.79 -2.91
C LYS A 126 -21.97 11.38 -2.53
N SER A 127 -21.41 10.42 -3.26
CA SER A 127 -20.10 9.84 -2.97
C SER A 127 -19.17 9.84 -4.17
N GLU A 128 -17.88 9.85 -3.89
CA GLU A 128 -16.80 9.59 -4.86
C GLU A 128 -15.75 8.67 -4.27
N PHE A 129 -15.15 7.86 -5.15
CA PHE A 129 -14.26 6.78 -4.74
C PHE A 129 -12.86 7.02 -5.30
N ILE A 130 -11.87 7.01 -4.42
CA ILE A 130 -10.45 7.03 -4.79
C ILE A 130 -9.87 5.67 -4.44
N VAL A 131 -9.26 5.01 -5.42
CA VAL A 131 -8.65 3.69 -5.25
C VAL A 131 -7.17 3.79 -5.57
N VAL A 132 -6.32 3.58 -4.57
CA VAL A 132 -4.87 3.59 -4.75
C VAL A 132 -4.39 2.16 -4.96
N THR A 133 -4.29 1.77 -6.22
CA THR A 133 -3.86 0.44 -6.65
C THR A 133 -3.38 0.46 -8.11
N GLY A 134 -2.45 -0.42 -8.43
CA GLY A 134 -2.11 -0.77 -9.80
C GLY A 134 -2.60 -2.16 -10.21
N ASP A 135 -3.22 -2.90 -9.29
CA ASP A 135 -3.61 -4.29 -9.49
C ASP A 135 -4.96 -4.40 -10.23
N GLU A 136 -4.96 -5.19 -11.30
CA GLU A 136 -6.14 -5.44 -12.13
C GLU A 136 -7.21 -6.23 -11.38
N ASP A 137 -6.83 -6.98 -10.35
CA ASP A 137 -7.77 -7.75 -9.53
C ASP A 137 -8.80 -6.85 -8.80
N LEU A 138 -8.55 -5.54 -8.71
CA LEU A 138 -9.49 -4.56 -8.16
C LEU A 138 -10.42 -3.91 -9.22
N LEU A 139 -10.23 -4.19 -10.51
CA LEU A 139 -11.10 -3.67 -11.58
C LEU A 139 -12.59 -3.99 -11.36
N PRO A 140 -12.99 -5.21 -10.93
CA PRO A 140 -14.41 -5.50 -10.70
C PRO A 140 -15.06 -4.57 -9.66
N ALA A 141 -14.32 -4.12 -8.65
CA ALA A 141 -14.84 -3.18 -7.66
C ALA A 141 -15.06 -1.80 -8.25
N VAL A 142 -14.14 -1.35 -9.10
CA VAL A 142 -14.24 -0.08 -9.84
C VAL A 142 -15.46 -0.10 -10.76
N GLU A 143 -15.67 -1.19 -11.49
CA GLU A 143 -16.85 -1.38 -12.33
C GLU A 143 -18.15 -1.30 -11.52
N ASN A 144 -18.23 -1.97 -10.36
CA ASN A 144 -19.40 -1.89 -9.47
C ASN A 144 -19.67 -0.46 -8.94
N ILE A 145 -18.61 0.31 -8.65
CA ILE A 145 -18.74 1.73 -8.26
C ILE A 145 -19.39 2.53 -9.40
N ASN A 146 -18.92 2.31 -10.64
CA ASN A 146 -19.45 3.00 -11.81
C ASN A 146 -20.87 2.57 -12.16
N GLU A 147 -21.21 1.28 -12.01
CA GLU A 147 -22.58 0.76 -12.16
C GLU A 147 -23.55 1.37 -11.13
N SER A 148 -23.05 1.68 -9.92
CA SER A 148 -23.79 2.41 -8.88
C SER A 148 -23.87 3.93 -9.14
N ALA A 149 -23.60 4.37 -10.38
CA ALA A 149 -23.58 5.76 -10.83
C ALA A 149 -22.59 6.70 -10.09
N PHE A 150 -21.58 6.15 -9.42
CA PHE A 150 -20.51 6.92 -8.80
C PHE A 150 -19.29 7.01 -9.70
N ARG A 151 -18.44 8.00 -9.40
CA ARG A 151 -17.16 8.16 -10.10
C ARG A 151 -16.03 7.53 -9.29
N ALA A 152 -15.10 6.94 -10.03
CA ALA A 152 -13.92 6.29 -9.49
C ALA A 152 -12.65 6.98 -10.00
N HIS A 153 -11.70 7.17 -9.10
CA HIS A 153 -10.39 7.78 -9.35
C HIS A 153 -9.30 6.77 -8.96
N VAL A 154 -8.69 6.13 -9.95
CA VAL A 154 -7.64 5.14 -9.72
C VAL A 154 -6.27 5.80 -9.78
N TRP A 155 -5.49 5.64 -8.73
CA TRP A 155 -4.15 6.18 -8.56
C TRP A 155 -3.13 5.07 -8.38
N SER A 156 -2.01 5.13 -9.09
CA SER A 156 -0.90 4.20 -8.86
C SER A 156 0.40 4.73 -9.46
N TRP A 157 1.50 4.07 -9.11
CA TRP A 157 2.79 4.31 -9.75
C TRP A 157 2.74 3.82 -11.20
N LYS A 158 3.34 4.60 -12.10
CA LYS A 158 3.34 4.34 -13.55
C LYS A 158 3.82 2.92 -13.90
N MET A 159 4.83 2.43 -13.20
CA MET A 159 5.43 1.12 -13.45
C MET A 159 4.60 -0.06 -12.96
N SER A 160 3.64 0.17 -12.06
CA SER A 160 2.75 -0.85 -11.50
C SER A 160 1.32 -0.74 -11.99
N PHE A 161 1.02 0.23 -12.85
CA PHE A 161 -0.34 0.51 -13.31
C PHE A 161 -0.77 -0.52 -14.36
N SER A 162 -1.77 -1.36 -14.05
CA SER A 162 -2.33 -2.26 -15.07
C SER A 162 -2.92 -1.48 -16.23
N LYS A 163 -2.70 -1.97 -17.45
CA LYS A 163 -3.26 -1.39 -18.67
C LYS A 163 -4.79 -1.53 -18.74
N ALA A 164 -5.37 -2.40 -17.92
CA ALA A 164 -6.82 -2.59 -17.85
C ALA A 164 -7.55 -1.34 -17.35
N PHE A 165 -6.91 -0.55 -16.50
CA PHE A 165 -7.44 0.74 -16.07
C PHE A 165 -7.24 1.78 -17.18
N GLN A 166 -8.33 2.10 -17.88
CA GLN A 166 -8.40 3.18 -18.87
C GLN A 166 -9.50 4.16 -18.48
N PRO A 167 -9.41 5.45 -18.87
CA PRO A 167 -10.53 6.37 -18.72
C PRO A 167 -11.82 5.81 -19.32
N GLN A 168 -12.92 5.88 -18.58
CA GLN A 168 -14.24 5.42 -19.02
C GLN A 168 -15.27 6.55 -18.93
N PHE A 169 -16.27 6.51 -19.80
CA PHE A 169 -17.32 7.51 -19.91
C PHE A 169 -18.69 6.81 -19.92
N ASP A 170 -19.69 7.43 -19.29
CA ASP A 170 -21.07 6.97 -19.35
C ASP A 170 -21.73 7.29 -20.71
N THR A 171 -22.99 6.88 -20.87
CA THR A 171 -23.78 7.12 -22.08
C THR A 171 -24.01 8.60 -22.38
N ASN A 172 -23.83 9.49 -21.40
CA ASN A 172 -23.99 10.93 -21.53
C ASN A 172 -22.64 11.63 -21.81
N GLY A 173 -21.56 10.87 -21.97
CA GLY A 173 -20.22 11.41 -22.19
C GLY A 173 -19.56 11.99 -20.93
N ARG A 174 -20.12 11.73 -19.75
CA ARG A 174 -19.48 12.09 -18.48
C ARG A 174 -18.41 11.06 -18.16
N GLN A 175 -17.21 11.50 -17.81
CA GLN A 175 -16.16 10.60 -17.37
C GLN A 175 -16.51 10.00 -16.00
N VAL A 176 -16.49 8.68 -15.90
CA VAL A 176 -16.85 7.91 -14.70
C VAL A 176 -15.64 7.21 -14.08
N LEU A 177 -14.63 6.87 -14.88
CA LEU A 177 -13.35 6.36 -14.40
C LEU A 177 -12.21 7.32 -14.78
N TYR A 178 -11.47 7.78 -13.79
CA TYR A 178 -10.28 8.60 -13.93
C TYR A 178 -9.05 7.81 -13.52
N VAL A 179 -7.93 8.07 -14.21
CA VAL A 179 -6.66 7.38 -14.01
C VAL A 179 -5.57 8.41 -13.77
N TYR A 180 -4.78 8.22 -12.70
CA TYR A 180 -3.77 9.16 -12.25
C TYR A 180 -2.45 8.46 -11.91
N GLU A 181 -1.34 9.16 -12.15
CA GLU A 181 0.02 8.70 -11.87
C GLU A 181 0.55 9.38 -10.60
N LEU A 182 0.92 8.58 -9.59
CA LEU A 182 1.52 9.07 -8.34
C LEU A 182 2.93 9.67 -8.54
N ASP A 183 3.65 9.25 -9.59
CA ASP A 183 5.01 9.70 -9.92
C ASP A 183 5.13 11.22 -9.98
N LYS A 184 4.06 11.93 -10.37
CA LYS A 184 4.00 13.40 -10.45
C LYS A 184 4.08 14.10 -9.09
N TYR A 185 3.72 13.39 -8.02
CA TYR A 185 3.62 13.91 -6.65
C TYR A 185 4.55 13.22 -5.67
N LYS A 186 5.44 12.37 -6.19
CA LYS A 186 6.34 11.53 -5.41
C LYS A 186 7.14 12.31 -4.37
N ASP A 187 7.65 13.49 -4.71
CA ASP A 187 8.49 14.29 -3.82
C ASP A 187 7.68 15.05 -2.75
N LYS A 188 6.34 15.11 -2.90
CA LYS A 188 5.43 15.68 -1.91
C LYS A 188 5.03 14.68 -0.83
N ILE A 189 4.95 13.41 -1.19
CA ILE A 189 4.36 12.37 -0.34
C ILE A 189 5.40 11.42 0.25
N THR A 190 6.64 11.43 -0.25
CA THR A 190 7.68 10.49 0.16
C THR A 190 8.81 11.14 0.93
N TYR A 191 9.50 10.35 1.74
CA TYR A 191 10.70 10.75 2.45
C TYR A 191 11.64 9.54 2.66
N ARG A 192 12.91 9.82 2.94
CA ARG A 192 13.90 8.82 3.35
C ARG A 192 14.05 8.85 4.86
N LYS A 193 13.83 7.71 5.52
CA LYS A 193 14.14 7.53 6.94
C LYS A 193 15.65 7.39 7.09
N THR A 194 16.27 8.38 7.73
CA THR A 194 17.73 8.46 7.94
C THR A 194 18.28 7.35 8.86
N GLU A 195 17.42 6.68 9.63
CA GLU A 195 17.80 5.67 10.62
C GLU A 195 17.27 4.26 10.28
N VAL A 196 17.55 3.76 9.08
CA VAL A 196 17.41 2.32 8.82
C VAL A 196 18.78 1.70 9.01
N ARG A 197 19.06 1.20 10.21
CA ARG A 197 20.28 0.43 10.47
C ARG A 197 19.98 -1.04 10.12
N PRO A 198 20.39 -1.54 8.95
CA PRO A 198 20.19 -2.93 8.59
C PRO A 198 20.92 -3.84 9.59
N CYS A 199 20.36 -5.01 9.84
CA CYS A 199 21.08 -6.03 10.57
C CYS A 199 22.17 -6.60 9.67
N ASP A 200 23.44 -6.45 10.08
CA ASP A 200 24.59 -7.00 9.34
C ASP A 200 24.50 -8.52 9.13
N TRP A 201 23.71 -9.20 9.95
CA TRP A 201 23.56 -10.65 9.90
C TRP A 201 22.41 -11.12 9.00
N GLY A 202 21.46 -10.26 8.62
CA GLY A 202 20.31 -10.63 7.78
C GLY A 202 19.65 -11.95 8.19
N LEU A 203 19.43 -12.86 7.24
CA LEU A 203 18.95 -14.25 7.43
C LEU A 203 19.71 -15.08 8.49
N TYR A 204 20.92 -14.69 8.88
CA TYR A 204 21.79 -15.40 9.82
C TYR A 204 21.73 -14.81 11.24
N CYS A 205 20.93 -13.76 11.47
CA CYS A 205 20.86 -13.07 12.75
C CYS A 205 20.33 -13.94 13.88
N HIS A 206 21.15 -14.20 14.89
CA HIS A 206 20.79 -14.99 16.08
C HIS A 206 19.59 -14.43 16.87
N ARG A 207 19.27 -13.14 16.74
CA ARG A 207 18.12 -12.51 17.42
C ARG A 207 16.81 -12.71 16.67
N ASN A 208 16.84 -13.20 15.43
CA ASN A 208 15.66 -13.51 14.63
C ASN A 208 14.63 -12.36 14.65
N VAL A 209 13.35 -12.70 14.92
CA VAL A 209 12.23 -11.75 15.05
C VAL A 209 12.37 -10.77 16.23
N GLU A 210 13.29 -11.01 17.16
CA GLU A 210 13.57 -10.13 18.31
C GLU A 210 14.70 -9.12 18.02
N CYS A 211 15.28 -9.15 16.82
CA CYS A 211 16.31 -8.19 16.43
C CYS A 211 15.74 -6.78 16.32
N ARG A 212 16.40 -5.81 16.97
CA ARG A 212 16.02 -4.38 16.91
C ARG A 212 16.52 -3.68 15.65
N LEU A 213 17.34 -4.35 14.84
CA LEU A 213 17.85 -3.86 13.56
C LEU A 213 16.97 -4.36 12.42
N PHE A 214 17.02 -3.68 11.29
CA PHE A 214 16.15 -4.00 10.15
C PHE A 214 16.50 -5.37 9.53
N HIS A 215 15.48 -6.17 9.23
CA HIS A 215 15.56 -7.44 8.51
C HIS A 215 14.67 -7.41 7.27
N SER A 216 15.13 -8.00 6.16
CA SER A 216 14.34 -8.05 4.94
C SER A 216 13.03 -8.85 5.14
N PRO A 217 11.96 -8.58 4.39
CA PRO A 217 10.77 -9.42 4.42
C PRO A 217 11.08 -10.91 4.17
N GLU A 218 12.05 -11.20 3.32
CA GLU A 218 12.55 -12.56 3.06
C GLU A 218 13.24 -13.17 4.29
N ASP A 219 14.05 -12.40 5.03
CA ASP A 219 14.70 -12.82 6.28
C ASP A 219 13.65 -13.19 7.34
N LEU A 220 12.66 -12.31 7.53
CA LEU A 220 11.60 -12.51 8.51
C LEU A 220 10.71 -13.69 8.14
N ARG A 221 10.38 -13.85 6.84
CA ARG A 221 9.68 -15.04 6.34
C ARG A 221 10.46 -16.30 6.65
N TYR A 222 11.77 -16.30 6.46
CA TYR A 222 12.61 -17.44 6.81
C TYR A 222 12.55 -17.73 8.31
N PHE A 223 12.71 -16.71 9.17
CA PHE A 223 12.63 -16.89 10.63
C PHE A 223 11.31 -17.53 11.07
N ILE A 224 10.19 -17.05 10.52
CA ILE A 224 8.85 -17.55 10.85
C ILE A 224 8.64 -18.98 10.34
N SER A 225 9.10 -19.28 9.11
CA SER A 225 8.86 -20.57 8.46
C SER A 225 9.82 -21.69 8.89
N HIS A 226 11.04 -21.34 9.31
CA HIS A 226 12.09 -22.30 9.65
C HIS A 226 12.44 -22.29 11.15
N GLY A 227 11.71 -21.52 11.97
CA GLY A 227 11.87 -21.50 13.43
C GLY A 227 13.13 -20.80 13.93
N GLY A 228 13.73 -19.93 13.12
CA GLY A 228 14.91 -19.16 13.51
C GLY A 228 15.82 -18.78 12.35
N ASN A 229 17.07 -18.44 12.64
CA ASN A 229 18.04 -18.01 11.65
C ASN A 229 18.57 -19.17 10.80
N LYS A 230 18.95 -18.83 9.58
CA LYS A 230 19.64 -19.74 8.68
C LYS A 230 21.00 -20.06 9.27
N GLN A 231 21.35 -21.34 9.33
CA GLN A 231 22.71 -21.72 9.70
C GLN A 231 23.67 -21.40 8.55
N LEU A 232 24.84 -20.84 8.89
CA LEU A 232 25.92 -20.59 7.95
C LEU A 232 26.43 -21.94 7.40
N ARG A 233 26.14 -22.24 6.14
CA ARG A 233 26.73 -23.39 5.45
C ARG A 233 28.17 -23.05 5.04
N LYS A 234 29.12 -23.30 5.96
CA LYS A 234 30.59 -23.17 5.78
C LYS A 234 31.08 -21.81 5.26
N TYR A 235 31.78 -21.09 6.13
CA TYR A 235 32.77 -20.02 5.82
C TYR A 235 32.49 -19.17 4.57
N ALA A 236 31.45 -18.35 4.62
CA ALA A 236 31.37 -17.21 3.72
C ALA A 236 30.90 -15.99 4.52
N ALA A 237 31.80 -15.02 4.62
CA ALA A 237 31.58 -13.64 5.08
C ALA A 237 31.45 -13.33 6.59
N CYS A 238 32.28 -13.91 7.45
CA CYS A 238 32.61 -13.20 8.71
C CYS A 238 33.72 -12.19 8.41
N HIS A 239 33.37 -10.90 8.36
CA HIS A 239 34.33 -9.81 8.10
C HIS A 239 35.40 -9.67 9.21
N TYR A 240 35.20 -10.33 10.36
CA TYR A 240 36.06 -10.23 11.55
C TYR A 240 37.05 -11.39 11.75
N GLY A 241 37.04 -12.41 10.90
CA GLY A 241 38.01 -13.52 10.96
C GLY A 241 37.93 -14.41 12.21
N GLY A 242 38.30 -15.68 12.05
CA GLY A 242 38.75 -16.62 13.09
C GLY A 242 37.81 -17.07 14.22
N CYS A 243 36.88 -16.24 14.70
CA CYS A 243 36.27 -16.44 16.04
C CYS A 243 34.83 -16.97 16.04
N CYS A 244 34.27 -17.36 14.90
CA CYS A 244 33.00 -18.08 14.86
C CYS A 244 33.25 -19.57 15.15
N THR A 245 33.69 -19.90 16.36
CA THR A 245 33.75 -21.29 16.83
C THR A 245 32.39 -21.70 17.39
N ASN A 246 31.84 -22.74 16.78
CA ASN A 246 30.62 -23.44 17.16
C ASN A 246 30.54 -23.65 18.68
N ARG A 247 29.41 -23.30 19.28
CA ARG A 247 28.89 -24.11 20.39
C ARG A 247 27.73 -24.92 19.82
N VAL A 248 28.00 -26.22 19.70
CA VAL A 248 27.03 -27.29 19.47
C VAL A 248 26.07 -27.32 20.64
#